data_AF-A0A9E5ZCX5-F1
#
_entry.id   AF-A0A9E5ZCX5-F1
#
_cell.length_a   1.000
_cell.length_b   1.000
_cell.length_c   1.000
_cell.angle_alpha   90.00
_cell.angle_beta   90.00
_cell.angle_gamma   90.00
#
_symmetry.space_group_name_H-M   'P 1'
#
loop_
_entity.id
_entity.type
_entity.pdbx_description
1 polymer ?
#
loop_
_entity_poly.entity_id
_entity_poly.type
_entity_poly.pdbx_seq_one_letter_code
_entity_poly.pdbx_strand_id
1 'polypeptide(L)'
;MLTSLLNDPITGKYAVLIMLMIFGSIEWLLGHYNLSKRSTSDWLTEFFGFFLLTGNSAVTLFGVHYLGNILFPDSAQVLQAVPLWITLPLYLLVDDFAQYWYHRLAHEHHWLWKHHRPHHCAEEMGVMVSFRNSWVYYLLIPNIWWAAFCTFWGMVPATIIGLIIKLFVVTSSHSTWKWDEQLYRINFLNPIIWIIERIIVTPSFHYSHHGKTKADKISNPNGNFGNAFSFWDQLFGTALFTREFPSILGLPVDLKEPWSVQLFYPMIKSKNAKSEWSQDFLKPITSELAPVTLSLESGVYLWCKCGHSQHQPFCDGSHQGTRIQPILFELKKKSNVKLCNCKRSHQSPFCDNTHQL
;
A
#
# COMPACT_ATOMS: atom_id res chain seq x y z
N MET A 1 35.63 -10.78 4.69
CA MET A 1 34.98 -9.57 4.15
C MET A 1 33.47 -9.72 4.07
N LEU A 2 32.92 -10.71 3.35
CA LEU A 2 31.46 -10.90 3.29
C LEU A 2 30.84 -11.26 4.65
N THR A 3 31.46 -12.17 5.40
CA THR A 3 30.99 -12.55 6.75
C THR A 3 31.05 -11.40 7.74
N SER A 4 32.06 -10.52 7.64
CA SER A 4 32.15 -9.33 8.50
C SER A 4 31.10 -8.28 8.15
N LEU A 5 30.80 -8.09 6.85
CA LEU A 5 29.71 -7.22 6.40
C LEU A 5 28.34 -7.72 6.86
N LEU A 6 28.07 -9.02 6.71
CA LEU A 6 26.79 -9.63 7.12
C LEU A 6 26.59 -9.73 8.64
N ASN A 7 27.63 -9.44 9.43
CA ASN A 7 27.55 -9.37 10.88
C ASN A 7 27.57 -7.93 11.40
N ASP A 8 27.74 -6.93 10.54
CA ASP A 8 27.68 -5.52 10.89
C ASP A 8 26.23 -4.99 10.75
N PRO A 9 25.57 -4.56 11.84
CA PRO A 9 24.22 -4.01 11.82
C PRO A 9 24.07 -2.77 10.93
N ILE A 10 25.16 -2.06 10.63
CA ILE A 10 25.16 -0.87 9.77
C ILE A 10 25.04 -1.26 8.28
N THR A 11 25.46 -2.47 7.89
CA THR A 11 25.40 -2.95 6.50
C THR A 11 24.00 -2.85 5.91
N GLY A 12 22.96 -3.16 6.70
CA GLY A 12 21.56 -3.00 6.27
C GLY A 12 21.21 -1.56 5.90
N LYS A 13 21.78 -0.55 6.58
CA LYS A 13 21.54 0.88 6.28
C LYS A 13 22.21 1.29 4.98
N TYR A 14 23.42 0.81 4.73
CA TYR A 14 24.09 1.04 3.45
C TYR A 14 23.31 0.42 2.29
N ALA A 15 22.72 -0.77 2.47
CA ALA A 15 21.88 -1.38 1.45
C ALA A 15 20.68 -0.50 1.06
N VAL A 16 20.02 0.15 2.03
CA VAL A 16 18.94 1.12 1.77
C VAL A 16 19.42 2.25 0.86
N LEU A 17 20.50 2.94 1.25
CA LEU A 17 21.03 4.05 0.48
C LEU A 17 21.50 3.62 -0.92
N ILE A 18 22.17 2.47 -1.02
CA ILE A 18 22.62 1.92 -2.29
C ILE A 18 21.44 1.60 -3.21
N MET A 19 20.38 0.96 -2.70
CA MET A 19 19.20 0.64 -3.51
C MET A 19 18.50 1.90 -4.01
N LEU A 20 18.34 2.90 -3.14
CA LEU A 20 17.76 4.19 -3.50
C LEU A 20 18.61 4.92 -4.54
N MET A 21 19.95 4.86 -4.43
CA MET A 21 20.84 5.43 -5.44
C MET A 21 20.71 4.68 -6.78
N ILE A 22 20.69 3.35 -6.77
CA ILE A 22 20.56 2.54 -8.00
C ILE A 22 19.26 2.89 -8.72
N PHE A 23 18.11 2.70 -8.06
CA PHE A 23 16.83 2.94 -8.71
C PHE A 23 16.61 4.44 -8.97
N GLY A 24 17.02 5.33 -8.06
CA GLY A 24 16.95 6.77 -8.29
C GLY A 24 17.79 7.23 -9.49
N SER A 25 18.98 6.66 -9.70
CA SER A 25 19.76 6.90 -10.92
C SER A 25 19.06 6.39 -12.17
N ILE A 26 18.41 5.23 -12.12
CA ILE A 26 17.60 4.71 -13.24
C ILE A 26 16.44 5.67 -13.55
N GLU A 27 15.68 6.11 -12.54
CA GLU A 27 14.59 7.07 -12.72
C GLU A 27 15.07 8.40 -13.30
N TRP A 28 16.21 8.89 -12.84
CA TRP A 28 16.84 10.10 -13.38
C TRP A 28 17.25 9.94 -14.84
N LEU A 29 17.92 8.82 -15.19
CA LEU A 29 18.34 8.52 -16.57
C LEU A 29 17.13 8.37 -17.51
N LEU A 30 16.01 7.84 -17.01
CA LEU A 30 14.74 7.74 -17.75
C LEU A 30 13.97 9.07 -17.81
N GLY A 31 14.50 10.14 -17.21
CA GLY A 31 13.93 11.49 -17.25
C GLY A 31 12.75 11.72 -16.29
N HIS A 32 12.48 10.80 -15.36
CA HIS A 32 11.32 10.89 -14.45
C HIS A 32 11.27 12.21 -13.69
N TYR A 33 12.39 12.62 -13.07
CA TYR A 33 12.41 13.82 -12.22
C TYR A 33 12.26 15.13 -12.99
N ASN A 34 12.55 15.14 -14.30
CA ASN A 34 12.31 16.29 -15.15
C ASN A 34 10.84 16.41 -15.58
N LEU A 35 10.12 15.29 -15.59
CA LEU A 35 8.71 15.19 -16.01
C LEU A 35 7.73 15.19 -14.83
N SER A 36 8.24 15.05 -13.60
CA SER A 36 7.43 14.94 -12.40
C SER A 36 6.63 16.21 -12.14
N LYS A 37 5.36 16.02 -11.75
CA LYS A 37 4.43 17.07 -11.35
C LYS A 37 4.26 17.13 -9.83
N ARG A 38 5.13 16.45 -9.08
CA ARG A 38 5.12 16.47 -7.61
C ARG A 38 5.19 17.90 -7.08
N SER A 39 4.30 18.21 -6.15
CA SER A 39 4.32 19.49 -5.45
C SER A 39 5.47 19.55 -4.44
N THR A 40 5.79 20.75 -3.95
CA THR A 40 6.71 20.90 -2.81
C THR A 40 6.26 20.08 -1.60
N SER A 41 4.94 19.99 -1.35
CA SER A 41 4.40 19.17 -0.26
C SER A 41 4.69 17.69 -0.46
N ASP A 42 4.66 17.19 -1.70
CA ASP A 42 4.99 15.80 -2.00
C ASP A 42 6.45 15.49 -1.73
N TRP A 43 7.36 16.36 -2.19
CA TRP A 43 8.79 16.21 -1.92
C TRP A 43 9.12 16.27 -0.42
N LEU A 44 8.49 17.18 0.32
CA LEU A 44 8.67 17.26 1.77
C LEU A 44 8.11 16.02 2.49
N THR A 45 6.97 15.49 2.03
CA THR A 45 6.37 14.27 2.59
C THR A 45 7.32 13.09 2.45
N GLU A 46 7.90 12.90 1.27
CA GLU A 46 8.84 11.82 0.97
C GLU A 46 10.17 11.98 1.73
N PHE A 47 10.75 13.18 1.70
CA PHE A 47 12.02 13.47 2.37
C PHE A 47 11.92 13.28 3.88
N PHE A 48 10.95 13.92 4.54
CA PHE A 48 10.80 13.76 6.00
C PHE A 48 10.26 12.38 6.38
N GLY A 49 9.45 11.75 5.52
CA GLY A 49 8.99 10.39 5.70
C GLY A 49 10.13 9.37 5.76
N PHE A 50 11.19 9.54 4.95
CA PHE A 50 12.40 8.72 5.02
C PHE A 50 13.08 8.81 6.40
N PHE A 51 13.26 10.01 6.93
CA PHE A 51 13.84 10.21 8.27
C PHE A 51 12.93 9.68 9.37
N LEU A 52 11.60 9.81 9.22
CA LEU A 52 10.65 9.24 10.19
C LEU A 52 10.72 7.72 10.23
N LEU A 53 10.74 7.04 9.07
CA LEU A 53 10.91 5.59 9.04
C LEU A 53 12.24 5.17 9.67
N THR A 54 13.33 5.86 9.30
CA THR A 54 14.67 5.58 9.85
C THR A 54 14.72 5.78 11.37
N GLY A 55 14.12 6.87 11.87
CA GLY A 55 14.02 7.16 13.30
C GLY A 55 13.19 6.13 14.06
N ASN A 56 12.01 5.77 13.55
CA ASN A 56 11.17 4.72 14.15
C ASN A 56 11.89 3.37 14.17
N SER A 57 12.62 3.04 13.12
CA SER A 57 13.39 1.80 13.02
C SER A 57 14.51 1.78 14.06
N ALA A 58 15.22 2.89 14.26
CA ALA A 58 16.25 3.01 15.28
C ALA A 58 15.67 2.89 16.70
N VAL A 59 14.60 3.64 16.99
CA VAL A 59 13.92 3.59 18.30
C VAL A 59 13.43 2.16 18.61
N THR A 60 12.83 1.49 17.64
CA THR A 60 12.33 0.11 17.80
C THR A 60 13.48 -0.86 18.03
N LEU A 61 14.54 -0.79 17.21
CA LEU A 61 15.71 -1.66 17.35
C LEU A 61 16.38 -1.48 18.71
N PHE A 62 16.71 -0.25 19.10
CA PHE A 62 17.34 0.02 20.39
C PHE A 62 16.41 -0.32 21.56
N GLY A 63 15.12 -0.02 21.45
CA GLY A 63 14.13 -0.32 22.48
C GLY A 63 13.97 -1.82 22.71
N VAL A 64 13.85 -2.62 21.65
CA VAL A 64 13.77 -4.08 21.74
C VAL A 64 15.04 -4.68 22.35
N HIS A 65 16.23 -4.23 21.93
CA HIS A 65 17.48 -4.72 22.52
C HIS A 65 17.61 -4.29 23.99
N TYR A 66 17.32 -3.02 24.32
CA TYR A 66 17.41 -2.52 25.70
C TYR A 66 16.46 -3.26 26.64
N LEU A 67 15.17 -3.31 26.30
CA LEU A 67 14.17 -4.00 27.10
C LEU A 67 14.39 -5.53 27.09
N GLY A 68 14.79 -6.09 25.96
CA GLY A 68 15.10 -7.52 25.83
C GLY A 68 16.24 -7.95 26.75
N ASN A 69 17.31 -7.17 26.85
CA ASN A 69 18.42 -7.46 27.76
C ASN A 69 18.02 -7.35 29.24
N ILE A 70 17.06 -6.50 29.58
CA ILE A 70 16.58 -6.35 30.97
C ILE A 70 15.58 -7.46 31.33
N LEU A 71 14.63 -7.72 30.44
CA LEU A 71 13.48 -8.58 30.71
C LEU A 71 13.71 -10.05 30.33
N PHE A 72 14.54 -10.30 29.30
CA PHE A 72 14.76 -11.62 28.71
C PHE A 72 16.24 -11.89 28.33
N PRO A 73 17.21 -11.66 29.25
CA PRO A 73 18.64 -11.77 28.94
C PRO A 73 19.02 -13.15 28.39
N ASP A 74 18.43 -14.23 28.93
CA ASP A 74 18.75 -15.61 28.53
C ASP A 74 18.27 -15.97 27.11
N SER A 75 17.41 -15.14 26.52
CA SER A 75 16.94 -15.34 25.15
C SER A 75 17.77 -14.60 24.10
N ALA A 76 18.67 -13.71 24.52
CA ALA A 76 19.54 -12.99 23.61
C ALA A 76 20.44 -13.97 22.86
N GLN A 77 20.57 -13.79 21.54
CA GLN A 77 21.42 -14.62 20.67
C GLN A 77 21.11 -16.12 20.63
N VAL A 78 19.96 -16.57 21.16
CA VAL A 78 19.62 -18.01 21.25
C VAL A 78 19.53 -18.72 19.88
N LEU A 79 19.28 -17.98 18.81
CA LEU A 79 19.18 -18.49 17.44
C LEU A 79 20.47 -18.29 16.62
N GLN A 80 21.57 -17.78 17.22
CA GLN A 80 22.80 -17.48 16.51
C GLN A 80 23.44 -18.71 15.85
N ALA A 81 23.32 -19.88 16.47
CA ALA A 81 23.85 -21.14 15.95
C ALA A 81 22.93 -21.81 14.91
N VAL A 82 21.71 -21.31 14.71
CA VAL A 82 20.76 -21.90 13.76
C VAL A 82 21.22 -21.59 12.33
N PRO A 83 21.32 -22.59 11.43
CA PRO A 83 21.80 -22.38 10.07
C PRO A 83 20.98 -21.36 9.28
N LEU A 84 21.67 -20.61 8.42
CA LEU A 84 21.07 -19.56 7.58
C LEU A 84 19.91 -20.06 6.71
N TRP A 85 20.00 -21.30 6.20
CA TRP A 85 18.95 -21.87 5.35
C TRP A 85 17.64 -22.13 6.10
N ILE A 86 17.64 -22.10 7.44
CA ILE A 86 16.44 -22.13 8.29
C ILE A 86 16.02 -20.70 8.65
N THR A 87 16.97 -19.89 9.14
CA THR A 87 16.66 -18.55 9.66
C THR A 87 16.25 -17.57 8.57
N LEU A 88 16.75 -17.69 7.33
CA LEU A 88 16.40 -16.80 6.23
C LEU A 88 14.95 -17.00 5.72
N PRO A 89 14.48 -18.23 5.41
CA PRO A 89 13.07 -18.44 5.09
C PRO A 89 12.14 -18.06 6.25
N LEU A 90 12.51 -18.39 7.49
CA LEU A 90 11.75 -17.99 8.68
C LEU A 90 11.60 -16.47 8.74
N TYR A 91 12.71 -15.74 8.58
CA TYR A 91 12.71 -14.29 8.55
C TYR A 91 11.78 -13.78 7.44
N LEU A 92 12.02 -14.16 6.18
CA LEU A 92 11.31 -13.64 5.01
C LEU A 92 9.80 -13.93 5.05
N LEU A 93 9.40 -15.15 5.41
CA LEU A 93 8.00 -15.56 5.37
C LEU A 93 7.19 -14.91 6.49
N VAL A 94 7.71 -14.86 7.72
CA VAL A 94 7.03 -14.21 8.84
C VAL A 94 6.93 -12.71 8.62
N ASP A 95 8.05 -12.10 8.19
CA ASP A 95 8.14 -10.68 7.91
C ASP A 95 7.14 -10.22 6.84
N ASP A 96 7.06 -10.96 5.72
CA ASP A 96 6.18 -10.61 4.62
C ASP A 96 4.71 -10.94 4.89
N PHE A 97 4.43 -12.05 5.59
CA PHE A 97 3.07 -12.40 6.01
C PHE A 97 2.48 -11.35 6.96
N ALA A 98 3.25 -10.94 7.97
CA ALA A 98 2.81 -9.92 8.92
C ALA A 98 2.55 -8.59 8.19
N GLN A 99 3.41 -8.24 7.23
CA GLN A 99 3.24 -7.01 6.45
C GLN A 99 2.04 -7.07 5.50
N TYR A 100 1.79 -8.21 4.85
CA TYR A 100 0.60 -8.42 4.03
C TYR A 100 -0.68 -8.15 4.83
N TRP A 101 -0.78 -8.71 6.04
CA TRP A 101 -1.96 -8.49 6.88
C TRP A 101 -2.06 -7.07 7.39
N TYR A 102 -0.95 -6.45 7.79
CA TYR A 102 -0.95 -5.06 8.22
C TYR A 102 -1.39 -4.12 7.11
N HIS A 103 -0.87 -4.32 5.90
CA HIS A 103 -1.26 -3.56 4.71
C HIS A 103 -2.75 -3.78 4.37
N ARG A 104 -3.22 -5.02 4.35
CA ARG A 104 -4.64 -5.33 4.13
C ARG A 104 -5.54 -4.67 5.18
N LEU A 105 -5.17 -4.75 6.47
CA LEU A 105 -5.90 -4.09 7.55
C LEU A 105 -5.91 -2.58 7.38
N ALA A 106 -4.86 -1.99 6.81
CA ALA A 106 -4.81 -0.56 6.52
C ALA A 106 -5.85 -0.15 5.47
N HIS A 107 -6.22 -1.05 4.55
CA HIS A 107 -7.29 -0.80 3.58
C HIS A 107 -8.69 -1.16 4.10
N GLU A 108 -8.78 -2.06 5.08
CA GLU A 108 -10.05 -2.56 5.60
C GLU A 108 -10.51 -1.87 6.90
N HIS A 109 -9.64 -1.15 7.60
CA HIS A 109 -9.93 -0.52 8.88
C HIS A 109 -9.66 1.00 8.88
N HIS A 110 -10.69 1.78 9.21
CA HIS A 110 -10.70 3.23 8.98
C HIS A 110 -9.61 3.96 9.77
N TRP A 111 -9.30 3.51 10.98
CA TRP A 111 -8.23 4.11 11.77
C TRP A 111 -6.85 3.89 11.15
N LEU A 112 -6.58 2.67 10.65
CA LEU A 112 -5.28 2.34 10.08
C LEU A 112 -5.12 2.94 8.67
N TRP A 113 -6.23 3.04 7.93
CA TRP A 113 -6.29 3.77 6.67
C TRP A 113 -5.84 5.23 6.82
N LYS A 114 -6.27 5.95 7.86
CA LYS A 114 -5.80 7.32 8.10
C LYS A 114 -4.28 7.42 8.20
N HIS A 115 -3.61 6.35 8.63
CA HIS A 115 -2.17 6.33 8.80
C HIS A 115 -1.42 5.91 7.52
N HIS A 116 -2.07 5.12 6.66
CA HIS A 116 -1.55 4.62 5.40
C HIS A 116 -1.93 5.48 4.18
N ARG A 117 -3.06 6.21 4.24
CA ARG A 117 -3.60 7.06 3.18
C ARG A 117 -2.58 8.01 2.53
N PRO A 118 -1.59 8.62 3.23
CA PRO A 118 -0.56 9.44 2.57
C PRO A 118 0.18 8.72 1.43
N HIS A 119 0.28 7.39 1.51
CA HIS A 119 0.89 6.54 0.51
C HIS A 119 0.07 6.52 -0.77
N HIS A 120 -1.25 6.39 -0.63
CA HIS A 120 -2.21 6.40 -1.73
C HIS A 120 -2.56 7.80 -2.24
N CYS A 121 -2.14 8.87 -1.57
CA CYS A 121 -2.27 10.23 -2.11
C CYS A 121 -1.33 10.48 -3.29
N ALA A 122 -0.29 9.66 -3.49
CA ALA A 122 0.66 9.84 -4.57
C ALA A 122 -0.01 9.62 -5.94
N GLU A 123 0.07 10.64 -6.81
CA GLU A 123 -0.43 10.59 -8.19
C GLU A 123 0.65 10.11 -9.18
N GLU A 124 1.88 9.94 -8.70
CA GLU A 124 3.03 9.46 -9.46
C GLU A 124 3.80 8.45 -8.60
N MET A 125 4.06 7.27 -9.16
CA MET A 125 4.98 6.30 -8.57
C MET A 125 6.42 6.83 -8.59
N GLY A 126 7.30 6.19 -7.82
CA GLY A 126 8.72 6.47 -7.75
C GLY A 126 9.33 5.86 -6.50
N VAL A 127 10.65 5.69 -6.47
CA VAL A 127 11.35 5.05 -5.34
C VAL A 127 11.07 5.70 -3.98
N MET A 128 10.77 7.00 -3.97
CA MET A 128 10.50 7.76 -2.75
C MET A 128 9.06 7.58 -2.23
N VAL A 129 8.14 7.07 -3.04
CA VAL A 129 6.73 6.85 -2.65
C VAL A 129 6.59 5.85 -1.50
N SER A 130 7.54 4.91 -1.38
CA SER A 130 7.61 3.98 -0.24
C SER A 130 7.76 4.70 1.11
N PHE A 131 8.23 5.95 1.12
CA PHE A 131 8.41 6.76 2.33
C PHE A 131 7.24 7.71 2.61
N ARG A 132 6.04 7.44 2.07
CA ARG A 132 4.86 8.28 2.28
C ARG A 132 3.85 7.64 3.24
N ASN A 133 4.16 7.56 4.52
CA ASN A 133 3.19 7.15 5.54
C ASN A 133 3.32 8.02 6.79
N SER A 134 2.29 8.02 7.63
CA SER A 134 2.37 8.71 8.93
C SER A 134 3.34 8.02 9.88
N TRP A 135 3.86 8.76 10.85
CA TRP A 135 4.78 8.24 11.87
C TRP A 135 4.19 7.07 12.66
N VAL A 136 2.88 7.08 12.96
CA VAL A 136 2.19 5.97 13.63
C VAL A 136 2.20 4.72 12.75
N TYR A 137 1.99 4.87 11.44
CA TYR A 137 2.05 3.74 10.52
C TYR A 137 3.43 3.09 10.55
N TYR A 138 4.50 3.90 10.53
CA TYR A 138 5.86 3.40 10.64
C TYR A 138 6.16 2.78 11.99
N LEU A 139 5.69 3.37 13.09
CA LEU A 139 5.91 2.79 14.41
C LEU A 139 5.26 1.40 14.52
N LEU A 140 4.12 1.17 13.87
CA LEU A 140 3.35 -0.07 13.99
C LEU A 140 3.63 -1.09 12.87
N ILE A 141 4.44 -0.75 11.87
CA ILE A 141 4.72 -1.66 10.76
C ILE A 141 5.46 -2.92 11.28
N PRO A 142 4.95 -4.13 11.06
CA PRO A 142 5.53 -5.33 11.67
C PRO A 142 6.99 -5.60 11.28
N ASN A 143 7.42 -5.16 10.08
CA ASN A 143 8.77 -5.43 9.58
C ASN A 143 9.88 -4.89 10.50
N ILE A 144 9.71 -3.67 11.05
CA ILE A 144 10.76 -3.07 11.89
C ILE A 144 10.87 -3.79 13.24
N TRP A 145 9.75 -4.25 13.79
CA TRP A 145 9.71 -5.01 15.03
C TRP A 145 10.28 -6.40 14.84
N TRP A 146 9.88 -7.08 13.78
CA TRP A 146 10.37 -8.40 13.46
C TRP A 146 11.89 -8.41 13.21
N ALA A 147 12.41 -7.43 12.46
CA ALA A 147 13.85 -7.25 12.29
C ALA A 147 14.56 -6.99 13.63
N ALA A 148 13.98 -6.17 14.51
CA ALA A 148 14.54 -5.92 15.84
C ALA A 148 14.58 -7.19 16.71
N PHE A 149 13.50 -7.97 16.75
CA PHE A 149 13.48 -9.25 17.49
C PHE A 149 14.46 -10.28 16.90
N CYS A 150 14.51 -10.41 15.57
CA CYS A 150 15.42 -11.34 14.90
C CYS A 150 16.89 -11.00 15.21
N THR A 151 17.26 -9.72 15.20
CA THR A 151 18.63 -9.32 15.57
C THR A 151 18.92 -9.55 17.06
N PHE A 152 17.95 -9.34 17.95
CA PHE A 152 18.08 -9.64 19.37
C PHE A 152 18.30 -11.14 19.63
N TRP A 153 17.58 -12.01 18.92
CA TRP A 153 17.77 -13.47 18.97
C TRP A 153 19.00 -13.98 18.20
N GLY A 154 19.78 -13.11 17.56
CA GLY A 154 21.03 -13.47 16.89
C GLY A 154 20.92 -13.89 15.42
N MET A 155 19.77 -13.67 14.78
CA MET A 155 19.55 -13.96 13.35
C MET A 155 20.08 -12.86 12.42
N VAL A 156 21.17 -12.16 12.81
CA VAL A 156 21.65 -10.95 12.11
C VAL A 156 21.91 -11.17 10.61
N PRO A 157 22.57 -12.24 10.16
CA PRO A 157 22.79 -12.47 8.73
C PRO A 157 21.47 -12.68 7.94
N ALA A 158 20.52 -13.41 8.52
CA ALA A 158 19.21 -13.65 7.91
C ALA A 158 18.42 -12.35 7.79
N THR A 159 18.43 -11.51 8.83
CA THR A 159 17.79 -10.20 8.81
C THR A 159 18.39 -9.30 7.73
N ILE A 160 19.73 -9.19 7.64
CA ILE A 160 20.38 -8.31 6.63
C ILE A 160 20.09 -8.79 5.21
N ILE A 161 20.26 -10.09 4.93
CA ILE A 161 19.99 -10.65 3.59
C ILE A 161 18.51 -10.50 3.25
N GLY A 162 17.62 -10.82 4.18
CA GLY A 162 16.18 -10.69 3.98
C GLY A 162 15.76 -9.25 3.73
N LEU A 163 16.31 -8.28 4.48
CA LEU A 163 16.09 -6.86 4.24
C LEU A 163 16.56 -6.44 2.85
N ILE A 164 17.73 -6.88 2.39
CA ILE A 164 18.24 -6.56 1.05
C ILE A 164 17.29 -7.08 -0.03
N ILE A 165 16.85 -8.34 0.08
CA ILE A 165 15.92 -8.96 -0.87
C ILE A 165 14.61 -8.18 -0.92
N LYS A 166 14.03 -7.90 0.26
CA LYS A 166 12.76 -7.17 0.33
C LYS A 166 12.87 -5.75 -0.16
N LEU A 167 13.93 -5.05 0.22
CA LEU A 167 14.21 -3.70 -0.24
C LEU A 167 14.32 -3.66 -1.76
N PHE A 168 15.00 -4.62 -2.39
CA PHE A 168 15.04 -4.72 -3.84
C PHE A 168 13.64 -4.84 -4.43
N VAL A 169 12.82 -5.78 -3.94
CA VAL A 169 11.47 -5.99 -4.49
C VAL A 169 10.58 -4.78 -4.28
N VAL A 170 10.52 -4.23 -3.06
CA VAL A 170 9.69 -3.07 -2.72
C VAL A 170 10.12 -1.83 -3.48
N THR A 171 11.42 -1.50 -3.50
CA THR A 171 11.90 -0.35 -4.28
C THR A 171 11.64 -0.54 -5.77
N SER A 172 11.78 -1.76 -6.29
CA SER A 172 11.48 -2.05 -7.70
C SER A 172 10.01 -1.90 -8.04
N SER A 173 9.10 -2.36 -7.17
CA SER A 173 7.65 -2.33 -7.42
C SER A 173 7.07 -0.93 -7.34
N HIS A 174 7.73 -0.02 -6.60
CA HIS A 174 7.36 1.39 -6.50
C HIS A 174 8.07 2.27 -7.52
N SER A 175 9.15 1.80 -8.14
CA SER A 175 9.93 2.61 -9.08
C SER A 175 9.13 2.92 -10.35
N THR A 176 9.43 4.06 -10.96
CA THR A 176 8.95 4.38 -12.31
C THR A 176 9.55 3.49 -13.40
N TRP A 177 10.62 2.75 -13.09
CA TRP A 177 11.14 1.72 -13.98
C TRP A 177 10.28 0.45 -13.94
N LYS A 178 9.30 0.41 -14.84
CA LYS A 178 8.35 -0.70 -15.04
C LYS A 178 8.98 -1.89 -15.78
N TRP A 179 10.01 -2.49 -15.20
CA TRP A 179 10.82 -3.53 -15.85
C TRP A 179 10.03 -4.77 -16.30
N ASP A 180 8.89 -5.07 -15.67
CA ASP A 180 8.03 -6.19 -16.05
C ASP A 180 7.23 -5.92 -17.34
N GLU A 181 7.03 -4.64 -17.70
CA GLU A 181 6.35 -4.24 -18.94
C GLU A 181 7.07 -4.78 -20.18
N GLN A 182 8.39 -4.71 -20.23
CA GLN A 182 9.17 -5.24 -21.34
C GLN A 182 9.07 -6.76 -21.43
N LEU A 183 8.99 -7.44 -20.28
CA LEU A 183 8.88 -8.89 -20.22
C LEU A 183 7.52 -9.38 -20.75
N TYR A 184 6.43 -8.66 -20.48
CA TYR A 184 5.11 -8.98 -21.02
C TYR A 184 5.01 -8.79 -22.55
N ARG A 185 5.82 -7.90 -23.13
CA ARG A 185 5.84 -7.65 -24.58
C ARG A 185 6.57 -8.73 -25.39
N ILE A 186 7.45 -9.49 -24.74
CA ILE A 186 8.32 -10.46 -25.41
C ILE A 186 7.76 -11.88 -25.19
N ASN A 187 7.09 -12.41 -26.21
CA ASN A 187 6.33 -13.67 -26.10
C ASN A 187 7.11 -14.87 -25.53
N PHE A 188 8.41 -15.02 -25.85
CA PHE A 188 9.20 -16.15 -25.34
C PHE A 188 9.51 -16.04 -23.83
N LEU A 189 9.43 -14.83 -23.25
CA LEU A 189 9.64 -14.58 -21.82
C LEU A 189 8.36 -14.81 -21.00
N ASN A 190 7.21 -15.03 -21.64
CA ASN A 190 5.92 -15.26 -20.98
C ASN A 190 5.95 -16.33 -19.88
N PRO A 191 6.58 -17.52 -20.06
CA PRO A 191 6.67 -18.52 -19.00
C PRO A 191 7.48 -18.03 -17.80
N ILE A 192 8.55 -17.26 -18.05
CA ILE A 192 9.44 -16.75 -17.00
C ILE A 192 8.72 -15.70 -16.18
N ILE A 193 8.13 -14.69 -16.84
CA ILE A 193 7.42 -13.63 -16.11
C ILE A 193 6.17 -14.16 -15.39
N TRP A 194 5.51 -15.18 -15.95
CA TRP A 194 4.42 -15.88 -15.24
C TRP A 194 4.89 -16.51 -13.93
N ILE A 195 6.09 -17.10 -13.87
CA ILE A 195 6.64 -17.61 -12.60
C ILE A 195 6.97 -16.45 -11.65
N ILE A 196 7.64 -15.42 -12.16
CA ILE A 196 8.10 -14.27 -11.36
C ILE A 196 6.91 -13.55 -10.71
N GLU A 197 5.87 -13.22 -11.48
CA GLU A 197 4.70 -12.50 -10.97
C GLU A 197 3.94 -13.28 -9.90
N ARG A 198 4.05 -14.62 -9.87
CA ARG A 198 3.42 -15.47 -8.84
C ARG A 198 4.26 -15.66 -7.59
N ILE A 199 5.50 -15.21 -7.59
CA ILE A 199 6.40 -15.31 -6.43
C ILE A 199 6.57 -13.93 -5.81
N ILE A 200 6.99 -12.94 -6.60
CA ILE A 200 7.30 -11.59 -6.12
C ILE A 200 6.28 -10.56 -6.60
N VAL A 201 6.17 -9.47 -5.86
CA VAL A 201 5.40 -8.29 -6.25
C VAL A 201 6.15 -7.55 -7.36
N THR A 202 5.56 -7.50 -8.57
CA THR A 202 6.11 -6.75 -9.70
C THR A 202 5.56 -5.32 -9.75
N PRO A 203 6.15 -4.42 -10.56
CA PRO A 203 5.61 -3.09 -10.78
C PRO A 203 4.14 -3.12 -11.24
N SER A 204 3.75 -3.89 -12.26
CA SER A 204 2.34 -3.94 -12.70
C SER A 204 1.39 -4.36 -11.56
N PHE A 205 1.77 -5.36 -10.76
CA PHE A 205 0.98 -5.84 -9.63
C PHE A 205 0.75 -4.72 -8.60
N HIS A 206 1.81 -4.00 -8.21
CA HIS A 206 1.70 -2.95 -7.21
C HIS A 206 1.10 -1.65 -7.76
N TYR A 207 1.34 -1.30 -9.03
CA TYR A 207 0.70 -0.16 -9.68
C TYR A 207 -0.82 -0.32 -9.73
N SER A 208 -1.34 -1.51 -10.03
CA SER A 208 -2.79 -1.76 -10.02
C SER A 208 -3.41 -1.49 -8.63
N HIS A 209 -2.66 -1.69 -7.56
CA HIS A 209 -3.08 -1.36 -6.20
C HIS A 209 -3.11 0.16 -5.95
N HIS A 210 -2.17 0.92 -6.52
CA HIS A 210 -2.17 2.39 -6.46
C HIS A 210 -3.11 3.10 -7.44
N GLY A 211 -3.72 2.33 -8.34
CA GLY A 211 -4.64 2.85 -9.34
C GLY A 211 -5.82 3.60 -8.72
N LYS A 212 -6.33 4.61 -9.42
CA LYS A 212 -7.34 5.51 -8.82
C LYS A 212 -8.70 4.84 -8.63
N THR A 213 -9.09 3.93 -9.52
CA THR A 213 -10.46 3.41 -9.55
C THR A 213 -10.57 2.10 -10.30
N LYS A 214 -11.38 1.16 -9.77
CA LYS A 214 -11.71 -0.12 -10.44
C LYS A 214 -12.44 0.06 -11.77
N ALA A 215 -12.94 1.27 -12.07
CA ALA A 215 -13.66 1.54 -13.32
C ALA A 215 -12.79 1.37 -14.57
N ASP A 216 -11.46 1.47 -14.45
CA ASP A 216 -10.52 1.23 -15.55
C ASP A 216 -10.28 -0.26 -15.85
N LYS A 217 -10.85 -1.18 -15.04
CA LYS A 217 -10.68 -2.65 -15.12
C LYS A 217 -9.24 -3.15 -14.93
N ILE A 218 -8.29 -2.26 -14.63
CA ILE A 218 -6.89 -2.57 -14.37
C ILE A 218 -6.59 -2.44 -12.87
N SER A 219 -7.17 -1.44 -12.22
CA SER A 219 -6.89 -1.10 -10.83
C SER A 219 -7.69 -1.95 -9.85
N ASN A 220 -7.06 -2.32 -8.73
CA ASN A 220 -7.74 -2.85 -7.55
C ASN A 220 -7.16 -2.24 -6.26
N PRO A 221 -7.65 -1.06 -5.84
CA PRO A 221 -7.09 -0.34 -4.69
C PRO A 221 -7.39 -0.98 -3.32
N ASN A 222 -8.09 -2.12 -3.32
CA ASN A 222 -8.38 -2.92 -2.13
C ASN A 222 -8.09 -4.39 -2.42
N GLY A 223 -6.97 -4.65 -3.12
CA GLY A 223 -6.34 -5.95 -3.29
C GLY A 223 -4.85 -5.75 -3.56
N ASN A 224 -4.13 -6.81 -3.92
CA ASN A 224 -2.68 -6.77 -4.18
C ASN A 224 -1.88 -6.15 -3.02
N PHE A 225 -2.10 -6.66 -1.80
CA PHE A 225 -1.51 -6.14 -0.56
C PHE A 225 -0.10 -6.66 -0.26
N GLY A 226 0.38 -7.65 -1.02
CA GLY A 226 1.71 -8.21 -0.89
C GLY A 226 2.78 -7.14 -0.90
N ASN A 227 3.80 -7.33 -0.06
CA ASN A 227 4.91 -6.38 0.05
C ASN A 227 6.09 -6.82 -0.82
N ALA A 228 6.69 -7.97 -0.51
CA ALA A 228 7.68 -8.61 -1.37
C ALA A 228 7.09 -9.79 -2.15
N PHE A 229 6.19 -10.58 -1.56
CA PHE A 229 5.66 -11.77 -2.20
C PHE A 229 4.18 -11.66 -2.57
N SER A 230 3.85 -12.02 -3.81
CA SER A 230 2.48 -11.97 -4.34
C SER A 230 1.66 -13.23 -4.02
N PHE A 231 2.30 -14.30 -3.51
CA PHE A 231 1.59 -15.54 -3.20
C PHE A 231 0.64 -15.41 -1.99
N TRP A 232 0.85 -14.45 -1.10
CA TRP A 232 -0.12 -14.17 -0.03
C TRP A 232 -1.46 -13.69 -0.59
N ASP A 233 -1.42 -12.80 -1.59
CA ASP A 233 -2.63 -12.36 -2.27
C ASP A 233 -3.33 -13.49 -3.02
N GLN A 234 -2.56 -14.43 -3.58
CA GLN A 234 -3.12 -15.62 -4.22
C GLN A 234 -3.82 -16.52 -3.18
N LEU A 235 -3.16 -16.76 -2.05
CA LEU A 235 -3.68 -17.60 -0.97
C LEU A 235 -4.97 -17.03 -0.36
N PHE A 236 -5.05 -15.71 -0.22
CA PHE A 236 -6.16 -15.02 0.43
C PHE A 236 -7.17 -14.38 -0.53
N GLY A 237 -7.05 -14.64 -1.83
CA GLY A 237 -8.02 -14.24 -2.85
C GLY A 237 -8.06 -12.74 -3.14
N THR A 238 -6.95 -12.02 -2.97
CA THR A 238 -6.83 -10.57 -3.22
C THR A 238 -5.98 -10.24 -4.44
N ALA A 239 -5.41 -11.25 -5.12
CA ALA A 239 -4.53 -11.09 -6.27
C ALA A 239 -5.28 -10.70 -7.55
N LEU A 240 -4.77 -9.70 -8.26
CA LEU A 240 -5.15 -9.29 -9.60
C LEU A 240 -3.87 -9.10 -10.44
N PHE A 241 -3.63 -10.02 -11.38
CA PHE A 241 -2.50 -9.95 -12.32
C PHE A 241 -2.98 -9.39 -13.65
N THR A 242 -2.87 -8.07 -13.84
CA THR A 242 -3.34 -7.41 -15.05
C THR A 242 -2.32 -7.42 -16.18
N ARG A 243 -1.02 -7.39 -15.84
CA ARG A 243 0.09 -7.16 -16.79
C ARG A 243 -0.06 -5.83 -17.55
N GLU A 244 -0.87 -4.94 -17.00
CA GLU A 244 -1.18 -3.62 -17.50
C GLU A 244 -0.94 -2.60 -16.38
N PHE A 245 -0.88 -1.32 -16.74
CA PHE A 245 -0.66 -0.23 -15.79
C PHE A 245 -1.84 0.73 -15.83
N PRO A 246 -2.35 1.16 -14.67
CA PRO A 246 -3.40 2.17 -14.63
C PRO A 246 -2.88 3.50 -15.19
N SER A 247 -3.76 4.20 -15.90
CA SER A 247 -3.45 5.51 -16.50
C SER A 247 -3.49 6.65 -15.49
N ILE A 248 -4.21 6.47 -14.37
CA ILE A 248 -4.38 7.46 -13.31
C ILE A 248 -4.19 6.79 -11.95
N LEU A 249 -3.32 7.37 -11.14
CA LEU A 249 -3.00 6.94 -9.78
C LEU A 249 -3.60 7.91 -8.76
N GLY A 250 -3.52 7.52 -7.49
CA GLY A 250 -3.89 8.36 -6.36
C GLY A 250 -5.33 8.15 -5.87
N LEU A 251 -5.84 9.07 -5.06
CA LEU A 251 -7.19 8.95 -4.51
C LEU A 251 -8.26 9.49 -5.47
N PRO A 252 -9.48 8.90 -5.48
CA PRO A 252 -10.64 9.48 -6.16
C PRO A 252 -10.91 10.93 -5.76
N VAL A 253 -10.81 11.22 -4.46
CA VAL A 253 -10.94 12.56 -3.86
C VAL A 253 -9.72 12.81 -2.98
N ASP A 254 -8.90 13.77 -3.38
CA ASP A 254 -7.75 14.22 -2.62
C ASP A 254 -7.88 15.71 -2.29
N LEU A 255 -7.87 16.03 -1.00
CA LEU A 255 -7.94 17.40 -0.48
C LEU A 255 -6.57 18.10 -0.44
N LYS A 256 -5.50 17.42 -0.90
CA LYS A 256 -4.11 17.94 -0.95
C LYS A 256 -3.65 18.47 0.40
N GLU A 257 -3.66 17.57 1.38
CA GLU A 257 -3.27 17.88 2.75
C GLU A 257 -1.79 18.27 2.88
N PRO A 258 -1.44 19.21 3.77
CA PRO A 258 -0.03 19.55 4.01
C PRO A 258 0.79 18.34 4.44
N TRP A 259 2.05 18.28 4.01
CA TRP A 259 3.01 17.22 4.38
C TRP A 259 3.05 16.94 5.88
N SER A 260 2.92 17.98 6.72
CA SER A 260 2.96 17.86 8.17
C SER A 260 1.74 17.12 8.73
N VAL A 261 0.55 17.31 8.16
CA VAL A 261 -0.65 16.54 8.54
C VAL A 261 -0.48 15.09 8.11
N GLN A 262 -0.04 14.87 6.87
CA GLN A 262 0.17 13.53 6.31
C GLN A 262 1.15 12.70 7.15
N LEU A 263 2.26 13.30 7.59
CA LEU A 263 3.30 12.60 8.34
C LEU A 263 3.03 12.51 9.85
N PHE A 264 2.40 13.53 10.45
CA PHE A 264 2.32 13.64 11.92
C PHE A 264 0.91 13.48 12.51
N TYR A 265 -0.10 13.12 11.72
CA TYR A 265 -1.40 12.74 12.27
C TYR A 265 -1.24 11.62 13.33
N PRO A 266 -1.86 11.71 14.52
CA PRO A 266 -2.88 12.68 14.94
C PRO A 266 -2.36 13.89 15.72
N MET A 267 -1.03 14.07 15.86
CA MET A 267 -0.43 15.21 16.57
C MET A 267 -0.64 16.52 15.81
N ILE A 268 -0.58 16.45 14.47
CA ILE A 268 -0.94 17.55 13.58
C ILE A 268 -2.21 17.14 12.83
N LYS A 269 -3.28 17.91 13.03
CA LYS A 269 -4.61 17.66 12.43
C LYS A 269 -4.88 18.64 11.30
N SER A 270 -5.73 18.23 10.36
CA SER A 270 -6.12 19.09 9.26
C SER A 270 -6.97 20.26 9.75
N LYS A 271 -6.74 21.45 9.19
CA LYS A 271 -7.60 22.62 9.36
C LYS A 271 -8.83 22.59 8.45
N ASN A 272 -8.85 21.69 7.45
CA ASN A 272 -9.98 21.54 6.55
C ASN A 272 -11.04 20.65 7.21
N ALA A 273 -12.20 21.21 7.55
CA ALA A 273 -13.30 20.47 8.19
C ALA A 273 -13.84 19.30 7.35
N LYS A 274 -13.61 19.30 6.03
CA LYS A 274 -13.99 18.17 5.15
C LYS A 274 -12.99 17.01 5.19
N SER A 275 -11.85 17.18 5.83
CA SER A 275 -10.80 16.17 5.92
C SER A 275 -11.07 15.17 7.03
N GLU A 276 -10.84 13.89 6.74
CA GLU A 276 -10.91 12.82 7.74
C GLU A 276 -9.82 12.90 8.83
N TRP A 277 -8.82 13.75 8.63
CA TRP A 277 -7.79 14.09 9.62
C TRP A 277 -8.12 15.34 10.45
N SER A 278 -9.27 15.98 10.24
CA SER A 278 -9.71 17.06 11.12
C SER A 278 -10.23 16.51 12.46
N GLN A 279 -10.22 17.37 13.49
CA GLN A 279 -10.54 17.01 14.87
C GLN A 279 -11.96 16.42 15.01
N ASP A 280 -12.94 17.07 14.40
CA ASP A 280 -14.37 16.78 14.58
C ASP A 280 -14.98 16.12 13.34
N PHE A 281 -14.15 15.47 12.51
CA PHE A 281 -14.65 14.84 11.30
C PHE A 281 -15.56 13.66 11.63
N LEU A 282 -16.80 13.77 11.17
CA LEU A 282 -17.74 12.66 11.11
C LEU A 282 -18.05 12.37 9.64
N LYS A 283 -17.91 11.10 9.24
CA LYS A 283 -18.20 10.69 7.86
C LYS A 283 -19.74 10.68 7.68
N PRO A 284 -20.31 11.62 6.91
CA PRO A 284 -21.77 11.75 6.83
C PRO A 284 -22.38 10.59 6.03
N ILE A 285 -23.57 10.13 6.43
CA ILE A 285 -24.40 9.27 5.59
C ILE A 285 -25.13 10.19 4.61
N THR A 286 -24.93 9.97 3.31
CA THR A 286 -25.49 10.78 2.21
C THR A 286 -26.51 10.02 1.38
N SER A 287 -26.64 8.71 1.61
CA SER A 287 -27.69 7.88 1.02
C SER A 287 -29.07 8.27 1.55
N GLU A 288 -30.06 8.22 0.68
CA GLU A 288 -31.47 8.43 1.01
C GLU A 288 -32.30 7.16 0.80
N LEU A 289 -33.51 7.10 1.36
CA LEU A 289 -34.43 5.98 1.14
C LEU A 289 -34.91 5.90 -0.32
N ALA A 290 -35.19 7.06 -0.93
CA ALA A 290 -35.70 7.14 -2.28
C ALA A 290 -34.63 6.71 -3.30
N PRO A 291 -34.99 5.90 -4.31
CA PRO A 291 -34.08 5.52 -5.38
C PRO A 291 -33.84 6.69 -6.34
N VAL A 292 -32.71 6.65 -7.05
CA VAL A 292 -32.37 7.67 -8.05
C VAL A 292 -32.63 7.10 -9.45
N THR A 293 -33.46 7.79 -10.22
CA THR A 293 -33.72 7.45 -11.64
C THR A 293 -32.85 8.33 -12.52
N LEU A 294 -32.02 7.72 -13.37
CA LEU A 294 -31.06 8.42 -14.23
C LEU A 294 -31.12 7.87 -15.66
N SER A 295 -30.93 8.75 -16.64
CA SER A 295 -30.59 8.36 -18.01
C SER A 295 -29.08 8.29 -18.13
N LEU A 296 -28.51 7.09 -18.18
CA LEU A 296 -27.07 6.88 -18.29
C LEU A 296 -26.68 6.49 -19.71
N GLU A 297 -25.54 7.00 -20.17
CA GLU A 297 -24.92 6.58 -21.43
C GLU A 297 -24.36 5.15 -21.33
N SER A 298 -23.91 4.59 -22.45
CA SER A 298 -23.12 3.35 -22.41
C SER A 298 -21.79 3.60 -21.71
N GLY A 299 -21.41 2.72 -20.80
CA GLY A 299 -20.17 2.86 -20.06
C GLY A 299 -20.11 2.00 -18.79
N VAL A 300 -18.99 2.15 -18.08
CA VAL A 300 -18.71 1.47 -16.81
C VAL A 300 -18.96 2.44 -15.66
N TYR A 301 -19.70 1.99 -14.66
CA TYR A 301 -20.07 2.78 -13.49
C TYR A 301 -19.73 2.03 -12.21
N LEU A 302 -19.40 2.79 -11.16
CA LEU A 302 -19.21 2.26 -9.81
C LEU A 302 -20.35 2.77 -8.91
N TRP A 303 -21.22 1.86 -8.48
CA TRP A 303 -22.30 2.18 -7.55
C TRP A 303 -21.78 2.21 -6.10
N CYS A 304 -22.16 3.26 -5.36
CA CYS A 304 -21.80 3.42 -3.96
C CYS A 304 -22.57 2.43 -3.08
N LYS A 305 -21.86 1.46 -2.50
CA LYS A 305 -22.41 0.52 -1.51
C LYS A 305 -22.35 1.05 -0.08
N CYS A 306 -21.41 1.95 0.24
CA CYS A 306 -21.18 2.39 1.62
C CYS A 306 -22.16 3.45 2.14
N GLY A 307 -22.91 4.12 1.26
CA GLY A 307 -23.85 5.18 1.66
C GLY A 307 -23.20 6.53 2.05
N HIS A 308 -21.88 6.66 1.95
CA HIS A 308 -21.14 7.87 2.36
C HIS A 308 -20.68 8.78 1.21
N SER A 309 -20.92 8.38 -0.05
CA SER A 309 -20.46 9.18 -1.20
C SER A 309 -21.22 10.49 -1.33
N GLN A 310 -20.52 11.59 -1.55
CA GLN A 310 -21.12 12.90 -1.86
C GLN A 310 -21.76 12.96 -3.25
N HIS A 311 -21.56 11.94 -4.09
CA HIS A 311 -22.04 11.86 -5.48
C HIS A 311 -23.00 10.68 -5.69
N GLN A 312 -23.93 10.46 -4.75
CA GLN A 312 -24.92 9.38 -4.86
C GLN A 312 -25.64 9.40 -6.23
N PRO A 313 -25.93 8.24 -6.82
CA PRO A 313 -25.72 6.88 -6.30
C PRO A 313 -24.33 6.30 -6.60
N PHE A 314 -23.40 7.08 -7.15
CA PHE A 314 -22.09 6.61 -7.60
C PHE A 314 -21.03 6.72 -6.50
N CYS A 315 -19.96 5.95 -6.65
CA CYS A 315 -18.85 5.89 -5.70
C CYS A 315 -17.83 7.00 -5.97
N ASP A 316 -17.37 7.67 -4.90
CA ASP A 316 -16.31 8.68 -4.91
C ASP A 316 -15.10 8.32 -4.04
N GLY A 317 -14.97 7.06 -3.62
CA GLY A 317 -13.87 6.61 -2.75
C GLY A 317 -14.10 6.81 -1.26
N SER A 318 -15.22 7.40 -0.81
CA SER A 318 -15.52 7.58 0.63
C SER A 318 -15.54 6.29 1.48
N HIS A 319 -15.58 5.13 0.82
CA HIS A 319 -15.51 3.79 1.43
C HIS A 319 -14.08 3.35 1.79
N GLN A 320 -13.03 4.06 1.36
CA GLN A 320 -11.65 3.69 1.66
C GLN A 320 -11.41 3.58 3.17
N GLY A 321 -10.57 2.61 3.55
CA GLY A 321 -10.42 2.20 4.94
C GLY A 321 -11.59 1.38 5.47
N THR A 322 -12.35 0.72 4.60
CA THR A 322 -13.43 -0.20 5.01
C THR A 322 -13.43 -1.43 4.12
N ARG A 323 -14.04 -2.51 4.60
CA ARG A 323 -14.30 -3.72 3.79
C ARG A 323 -15.36 -3.51 2.71
N ILE A 324 -16.07 -2.38 2.71
CA ILE A 324 -17.15 -2.13 1.76
C ILE A 324 -16.56 -1.69 0.42
N GLN A 325 -16.83 -2.46 -0.62
CA GLN A 325 -16.42 -2.16 -1.99
C GLN A 325 -17.61 -1.67 -2.83
N PRO A 326 -17.39 -0.73 -3.76
CA PRO A 326 -18.41 -0.35 -4.73
C PRO A 326 -18.71 -1.50 -5.70
N ILE A 327 -19.90 -1.48 -6.30
CA ILE A 327 -20.30 -2.47 -7.29
C ILE A 327 -20.04 -1.89 -8.68
N LEU A 328 -19.19 -2.57 -9.46
CA LEU A 328 -18.97 -2.24 -10.86
C LEU A 328 -20.12 -2.83 -11.69
N PHE A 329 -20.75 -1.99 -12.51
CA PHE A 329 -21.73 -2.42 -13.50
C PHE A 329 -21.51 -1.70 -14.83
N GLU A 330 -21.92 -2.33 -15.93
CA GLU A 330 -21.70 -1.83 -17.28
C GLU A 330 -23.03 -1.74 -18.03
N LEU A 331 -23.21 -0.63 -18.75
CA LEU A 331 -24.33 -0.43 -19.67
C LEU A 331 -23.83 -0.47 -21.11
N LYS A 332 -24.37 -1.40 -21.92
CA LYS A 332 -24.00 -1.54 -23.34
C LYS A 332 -24.59 -0.46 -24.25
N LYS A 333 -25.65 0.19 -23.80
CA LYS A 333 -26.36 1.26 -24.52
C LYS A 333 -26.97 2.22 -23.53
N LYS A 334 -27.24 3.44 -24.00
CA LYS A 334 -27.98 4.44 -23.24
C LYS A 334 -29.28 3.85 -22.69
N SER A 335 -29.47 3.96 -21.39
CA SER A 335 -30.59 3.32 -20.69
C SER A 335 -31.08 4.19 -19.53
N ASN A 336 -32.39 4.21 -19.33
CA ASN A 336 -32.98 4.73 -18.11
C ASN A 336 -32.88 3.65 -17.03
N VAL A 337 -32.19 3.95 -15.94
CA VAL A 337 -31.97 3.03 -14.82
C VAL A 337 -32.52 3.63 -13.53
N LYS A 338 -33.01 2.76 -12.66
CA LYS A 338 -33.43 3.09 -11.30
C LYS A 338 -32.45 2.45 -10.33
N LEU A 339 -31.55 3.24 -9.76
CA LEU A 339 -30.50 2.76 -8.87
C LEU A 339 -30.90 2.87 -7.40
N CYS A 340 -30.47 1.90 -6.61
CA CYS A 340 -30.71 1.86 -5.18
C CYS A 340 -29.93 3.00 -4.49
N ASN A 341 -30.62 3.83 -3.70
CA ASN A 341 -29.94 4.78 -2.82
C ASN A 341 -29.95 4.35 -1.35
N CYS A 342 -30.93 3.58 -0.90
CA CYS A 342 -31.04 3.13 0.50
C CYS A 342 -29.98 2.11 0.94
N LYS A 343 -29.26 1.51 -0.02
CA LYS A 343 -28.20 0.49 0.14
C LYS A 343 -28.67 -0.86 0.69
N ARG A 344 -29.99 -1.10 0.69
CA ARG A 344 -30.63 -2.34 1.19
C ARG A 344 -31.13 -3.28 0.10
N SER A 345 -30.99 -2.92 -1.18
CA SER A 345 -31.54 -3.73 -2.28
C SER A 345 -30.84 -5.09 -2.40
N HIS A 346 -31.63 -6.15 -2.54
CA HIS A 346 -31.20 -7.50 -2.86
C HIS A 346 -30.79 -7.66 -4.34
N GLN A 347 -31.17 -6.70 -5.21
CA GLN A 347 -30.80 -6.61 -6.62
C GLN A 347 -29.81 -5.45 -6.90
N SER A 348 -29.02 -5.06 -5.90
CA SER A 348 -28.00 -4.02 -6.03
C SER A 348 -27.14 -4.24 -7.29
N PRO A 349 -26.87 -3.20 -8.11
CA PRO A 349 -27.04 -1.77 -7.81
C PRO A 349 -28.45 -1.21 -8.10
N PHE A 350 -29.36 -2.00 -8.67
CA PHE A 350 -30.70 -1.55 -9.06
C PHE A 350 -31.65 -1.49 -7.86
N CYS A 351 -32.73 -0.74 -7.99
CA CYS A 351 -33.76 -0.65 -6.96
C CYS A 351 -34.82 -1.74 -7.13
N ASP A 352 -35.11 -2.47 -6.06
CA ASP A 352 -36.17 -3.49 -5.95
C ASP A 352 -37.28 -3.10 -4.97
N ASN A 353 -37.35 -1.81 -4.60
CA ASN A 353 -38.29 -1.24 -3.63
C ASN A 353 -38.17 -1.75 -2.17
N THR A 354 -37.06 -2.40 -1.79
CA THR A 354 -36.81 -2.83 -0.38
C THR A 354 -36.90 -1.69 0.65
N HIS A 355 -36.76 -0.43 0.25
CA HIS A 355 -36.89 0.74 1.14
C HIS A 355 -38.33 1.05 1.57
N GLN A 356 -39.33 0.33 1.04
CA GLN A 356 -40.75 0.46 1.40
C GLN A 356 -41.18 -0.51 2.49
N LEU A 357 -40.32 -1.48 2.83
CA LEU A 357 -40.46 -2.43 3.93
C LEU A 357 -39.74 -1.87 5.16
#